data_AF-A0A3M8DI67-F1
#
_entry.id   AF-A0A3M8DI67-F1
#
_cell.length_a   1.000
_cell.length_b   1.000
_cell.length_c   1.000
_cell.angle_alpha   90.00
_cell.angle_beta   90.00
_cell.angle_gamma   90.00
#
_symmetry.space_group_name_H-M   'P 1'
#
loop_
_entity.id
_entity.type
_entity.pdbx_description
1 polymer ?
#
loop_
_entity_poly.entity_id
_entity_poly.type
_entity_poly.pdbx_seq_one_letter_code
_entity_poly.pdbx_strand_id
1 'polypeptide(L)'
;MKLSKAMLFYYLIITLLFFSGRMYIVETYHMEEGPVALEAFHRLFSWVNLFAWLYIIPLLGFGFWQFKRYFSQRVSSLPLRIVLSLLYIGFAAAVGYFLLFLFILLFYGFAP
;
A
#
# COMPACT_ATOMS: atom_id res chain seq x y z
N MET A 1 11.35 16.16 -11.34
CA MET A 1 11.51 16.68 -9.96
C MET A 1 10.19 17.02 -9.25
N LYS A 2 9.10 17.41 -9.94
CA LYS A 2 7.82 17.75 -9.28
C LYS A 2 7.03 16.52 -8.78
N LEU A 3 6.99 15.44 -9.56
CA LEU A 3 6.22 14.23 -9.22
C LEU A 3 6.74 13.48 -7.98
N SER A 4 8.07 13.43 -7.80
CA SER A 4 8.68 12.78 -6.63
C SER A 4 8.37 13.52 -5.32
N LYS A 5 8.36 14.86 -5.34
CA LYS A 5 7.97 15.67 -4.19
C LYS A 5 6.49 15.49 -3.84
N ALA A 6 5.61 15.43 -4.84
CA ALA A 6 4.19 15.19 -4.64
C ALA A 6 3.93 13.80 -4.03
N MET A 7 4.64 12.77 -4.49
CA MET A 7 4.57 11.42 -3.89
C MET A 7 5.05 11.41 -2.44
N LEU A 8 6.17 12.08 -2.15
CA LEU A 8 6.66 12.19 -0.77
C LEU A 8 5.63 12.87 0.14
N PHE A 9 5.05 13.99 -0.32
CA PHE A 9 4.03 14.71 0.43
C PHE A 9 2.77 13.86 0.64
N TYR A 10 2.33 13.14 -0.39
CA TYR A 10 1.23 12.17 -0.30
C TYR A 10 1.49 11.12 0.77
N TYR A 11 2.65 10.43 0.73
CA TYR A 11 2.96 9.41 1.73
C TYR A 11 3.12 9.98 3.13
N LEU A 12 3.62 11.20 3.27
CA LEU A 12 3.71 11.87 4.57
C LEU A 12 2.31 12.09 5.17
N ILE A 13 1.37 12.62 4.38
CA ILE A 13 -0.01 12.82 4.83
C ILE A 13 -0.68 11.49 5.16
N ILE A 14 -0.61 10.51 4.25
CA ILE A 14 -1.21 9.19 4.47
C ILE A 14 -0.65 8.54 5.74
N THR A 15 0.64 8.70 6.01
CA THR A 15 1.27 8.18 7.23
C THR A 15 0.75 8.84 8.49
N LEU A 16 0.64 10.17 8.50
CA LEU A 16 0.06 10.87 9.64
C LEU A 16 -1.39 10.44 9.88
N LEU A 17 -2.22 10.37 8.82
CA LEU A 17 -3.61 9.94 8.92
C LEU A 17 -3.73 8.50 9.42
N PHE A 18 -2.90 7.60 8.89
CA PHE A 18 -2.90 6.20 9.25
C PHE A 18 -2.64 6.01 10.74
N PHE A 19 -1.53 6.56 11.25
CA PHE A 19 -1.15 6.41 12.65
C PHE A 19 -2.14 7.11 13.58
N SER A 20 -2.58 8.32 13.26
CA SER A 20 -3.58 9.03 14.07
C SER A 20 -4.88 8.24 14.19
N GLY A 21 -5.40 7.70 13.08
CA GLY A 21 -6.62 6.90 13.12
C GLY A 21 -6.43 5.56 13.82
N ARG A 22 -5.27 4.91 13.66
CA ARG A 22 -4.96 3.68 14.38
C ARG A 22 -4.91 3.91 15.89
N MET A 23 -4.21 4.95 16.34
CA MET A 23 -4.13 5.31 17.76
C MET A 23 -5.53 5.61 18.33
N TYR A 24 -6.34 6.39 17.60
CA TYR A 24 -7.72 6.67 18.00
C TYR A 24 -8.55 5.39 18.17
N ILE A 25 -8.48 4.43 17.25
CA ILE A 25 -9.21 3.15 17.36
C ILE A 25 -8.72 2.36 18.57
N VAL A 26 -7.41 2.22 18.73
CA VAL A 26 -6.82 1.46 19.85
C VAL A 26 -7.24 2.03 21.20
N GLU A 27 -7.21 3.36 21.34
CA GLU A 27 -7.60 4.09 22.55
C GLU A 27 -9.11 4.01 22.79
N THR A 28 -9.93 4.24 21.76
CA THR A 28 -11.41 4.24 21.89
C THR A 28 -11.94 2.88 22.37
N TYR A 29 -11.34 1.79 21.88
CA TYR A 29 -11.78 0.43 22.21
C TYR A 29 -10.93 -0.23 23.31
N HIS A 30 -10.04 0.51 23.96
CA HIS A 30 -9.15 0.03 25.02
C HIS A 30 -8.45 -1.29 24.64
N MET A 31 -7.96 -1.37 23.41
CA MET A 31 -7.45 -2.64 22.85
C MET A 31 -6.19 -3.17 23.57
N GLU A 32 -5.57 -2.36 24.42
CA GLU A 32 -4.44 -2.74 25.26
C GLU A 32 -4.88 -3.51 26.52
N GLU A 33 -6.16 -3.41 26.90
CA GLU A 33 -6.75 -4.04 28.07
C GLU A 33 -7.76 -5.12 27.61
N GLY A 34 -7.65 -6.34 28.14
CA GLY A 34 -8.57 -7.41 27.77
C GLY A 34 -9.95 -7.29 28.44
N PRO A 35 -11.00 -7.98 27.95
CA PRO A 35 -11.15 -8.58 26.63
C PRO A 35 -11.65 -7.57 25.59
N VAL A 36 -11.03 -7.59 24.41
CA VAL A 36 -11.33 -6.64 23.32
C VAL A 36 -12.59 -7.05 22.56
N ALA A 37 -13.48 -6.09 22.30
CA ALA A 37 -14.70 -6.33 21.54
C ALA A 37 -14.42 -6.74 20.08
N LEU A 38 -15.19 -7.69 19.54
CA LEU A 38 -15.06 -8.14 18.14
C LEU A 38 -15.20 -6.98 17.14
N GLU A 39 -16.07 -6.00 17.44
CA GLU A 39 -16.22 -4.80 16.61
C GLU A 39 -14.89 -4.03 16.49
N ALA A 40 -14.14 -3.93 17.59
CA ALA A 40 -12.88 -3.22 17.62
C ALA A 40 -11.87 -3.83 16.63
N PHE A 41 -11.73 -5.16 16.63
CA PHE A 41 -10.87 -5.87 15.68
C PHE A 41 -11.29 -5.63 14.23
N HIS A 42 -12.60 -5.68 13.95
CA HIS A 42 -13.10 -5.40 12.60
C HIS A 42 -12.78 -3.96 12.17
N ARG A 43 -12.97 -2.98 13.06
CA ARG A 43 -12.65 -1.56 12.80
C ARG A 43 -11.17 -1.38 12.50
N LEU A 44 -10.29 -1.96 13.31
CA LEU A 44 -8.85 -1.88 13.11
C LEU A 44 -8.43 -2.58 11.81
N PHE A 45 -8.95 -3.77 11.53
CA PHE A 45 -8.64 -4.50 10.30
C PHE A 45 -9.06 -3.71 9.06
N SER A 46 -10.29 -3.18 9.05
CA SER A 46 -10.80 -2.37 7.95
C SER A 46 -9.94 -1.12 7.73
N TRP A 47 -9.52 -0.45 8.81
CA TRP A 47 -8.61 0.69 8.75
C TRP A 47 -7.25 0.32 8.16
N VAL A 48 -6.61 -0.73 8.68
CA VAL A 48 -5.31 -1.20 8.19
C VAL A 48 -5.38 -1.64 6.73
N ASN A 49 -6.41 -2.39 6.35
CA ASN A 49 -6.61 -2.86 4.98
C ASN A 49 -6.80 -1.68 4.02
N LEU A 50 -7.65 -0.70 4.35
CA LEU A 50 -7.85 0.50 3.54
C LEU A 50 -6.52 1.23 3.28
N PHE A 51 -5.74 1.45 4.34
CA PHE A 51 -4.47 2.16 4.22
C PHE A 51 -3.43 1.34 3.46
N ALA A 52 -3.40 0.02 3.61
CA ALA A 52 -2.52 -0.84 2.82
C ALA A 52 -2.72 -0.60 1.31
N TRP A 53 -3.96 -0.52 0.84
CA TRP A 53 -4.25 -0.18 -0.56
C TRP A 53 -3.79 1.23 -0.94
N LEU A 54 -4.00 2.22 -0.06
CA LEU A 54 -3.54 3.60 -0.27
C LEU A 54 -2.00 3.70 -0.33
N TYR A 55 -1.26 2.82 0.34
CA TYR A 55 0.19 2.75 0.20
C TYR A 55 0.62 2.03 -1.07
N ILE A 56 0.04 0.85 -1.33
CA ILE A 56 0.55 -0.08 -2.34
C ILE A 56 0.18 0.38 -3.76
N ILE A 57 -1.06 0.81 -4.01
CA ILE A 57 -1.51 1.15 -5.38
C ILE A 57 -0.68 2.29 -5.97
N PRO A 58 -0.48 3.44 -5.29
CA PRO A 58 0.34 4.52 -5.84
C PRO A 58 1.79 4.11 -6.04
N LEU A 59 2.35 3.26 -5.17
CA LEU A 59 3.70 2.74 -5.29
C LEU A 59 3.87 1.91 -6.56
N LEU A 60 2.97 0.96 -6.80
CA LEU A 60 2.98 0.11 -7.98
C LEU A 60 2.73 0.92 -9.25
N GLY A 61 1.81 1.90 -9.21
CA GLY A 61 1.52 2.80 -10.31
C GLY A 61 2.72 3.69 -10.68
N PHE A 62 3.41 4.24 -9.68
CA PHE A 62 4.63 5.01 -9.90
C PHE A 62 5.75 4.12 -10.45
N GLY A 63 5.91 2.91 -9.92
CA GLY A 63 6.82 1.91 -10.46
C GLY A 63 6.54 1.58 -11.92
N PHE A 64 5.26 1.43 -12.30
CA PHE A 64 4.85 1.16 -13.68
C PHE A 64 5.18 2.32 -14.60
N TRP A 65 4.92 3.55 -14.15
CA TRP A 65 5.25 4.75 -14.92
C TRP A 65 6.75 4.85 -15.18
N GLN A 66 7.58 4.61 -14.15
CA GLN A 66 9.03 4.60 -14.28
C GLN A 66 9.51 3.45 -15.19
N PHE A 67 8.94 2.26 -15.05
CA PHE A 67 9.21 1.10 -15.89
C PHE A 67 8.94 1.41 -17.36
N LYS A 68 7.73 1.91 -17.69
CA LYS A 68 7.38 2.29 -19.06
C LYS A 68 8.33 3.35 -19.63
N ARG A 69 8.67 4.37 -18.84
CA ARG A 69 9.60 5.43 -19.25
C ARG A 69 10.99 4.89 -19.53
N TYR A 70 11.49 3.97 -18.71
CA TYR A 70 12.79 3.34 -18.89
C TYR A 70 12.84 2.51 -20.19
N PHE A 71 11.85 1.63 -20.39
CA PHE A 71 11.82 0.77 -21.57
C PHE A 71 11.48 1.52 -22.86
N SER A 72 10.69 2.60 -22.80
CA SER A 72 10.43 3.42 -23.98
C SER A 72 11.68 4.11 -24.54
N GLN A 73 12.73 4.28 -23.72
CA GLN A 73 14.00 4.87 -24.15
C GLN A 73 14.97 3.83 -24.72
N ARG A 74 14.86 2.55 -24.32
CA ARG A 74 15.84 1.50 -24.67
C ARG A 74 15.34 0.50 -25.70
N VAL A 75 14.04 0.25 -25.75
CA VAL A 75 13.43 -0.72 -26.65
C VAL A 75 12.65 0.04 -27.71
N SER A 76 12.99 -0.08 -28.99
CA SER A 76 12.24 0.57 -30.08
C SER A 76 11.00 -0.21 -30.51
N SER A 77 11.01 -1.54 -30.34
CA SER A 77 9.92 -2.41 -30.80
C SER A 77 8.66 -2.28 -29.94
N LEU A 78 7.57 -1.81 -30.56
CA LEU A 78 6.27 -1.67 -29.92
C LEU A 78 5.73 -2.99 -29.34
N PRO A 79 5.81 -4.14 -30.04
CA PRO A 79 5.30 -5.41 -29.49
C PRO A 79 6.01 -5.81 -28.19
N LEU A 80 7.34 -5.64 -28.13
CA LEU A 80 8.12 -5.99 -26.95
C LEU A 80 7.77 -5.09 -25.76
N ARG A 81 7.52 -3.79 -25.99
CA ARG A 81 7.05 -2.87 -24.94
C ARG A 81 5.70 -3.30 -24.34
N ILE A 82 4.80 -3.82 -25.18
CA ILE A 82 3.49 -4.31 -24.72
C ILE A 82 3.68 -5.57 -23.86
N VAL A 83 4.45 -6.54 -24.35
CA VAL A 83 4.74 -7.79 -23.59
C VAL A 83 5.38 -7.47 -22.24
N LEU A 84 6.39 -6.60 -22.20
CA LEU A 84 7.03 -6.17 -20.96
C LEU A 84 6.07 -5.45 -20.00
N SER A 85 5.15 -4.64 -20.53
CA SER A 85 4.14 -3.96 -19.70
C SER A 85 3.17 -4.96 -19.08
N LEU A 86 2.75 -5.98 -19.82
CA LEU A 86 1.89 -7.06 -19.31
C LEU A 86 2.61 -7.88 -18.24
N LEU A 87 3.88 -8.23 -18.48
CA LEU A 87 4.72 -8.92 -17.48
C LEU A 87 4.86 -8.09 -16.20
N TYR A 88 5.06 -6.77 -16.31
CA TYR A 88 5.09 -5.90 -15.14
C TYR A 88 3.78 -5.94 -14.37
N ILE A 89 2.61 -5.90 -15.03
CA ILE A 89 1.32 -5.95 -14.33
C ILE A 89 1.19 -7.24 -13.52
N GLY A 90 1.54 -8.39 -14.11
CA GLY A 90 1.54 -9.68 -13.41
C GLY A 90 2.49 -9.68 -12.20
N PHE A 91 3.71 -9.19 -12.40
CA PHE A 91 4.69 -9.06 -11.31
C PHE A 91 4.23 -8.10 -10.20
N ALA A 92 3.68 -6.94 -10.58
CA ALA A 92 3.17 -5.95 -9.66
C ALA A 92 1.98 -6.46 -8.85
N ALA A 93 1.11 -7.29 -9.44
CA ALA A 93 0.04 -7.95 -8.71
C ALA A 93 0.57 -8.90 -7.64
N ALA A 94 1.56 -9.73 -7.97
CA ALA A 94 2.18 -10.66 -7.02
C ALA A 94 2.89 -9.91 -5.87
N VAL A 95 3.70 -8.90 -6.20
CA VAL A 95 4.37 -8.05 -5.21
C VAL A 95 3.35 -7.27 -4.38
N GLY A 96 2.30 -6.74 -5.00
CA GLY A 96 1.24 -6.01 -4.32
C GLY A 96 0.51 -6.87 -3.29
N TYR A 97 0.18 -8.10 -3.65
CA TYR A 97 -0.42 -9.06 -2.73
C TYR A 97 0.51 -9.38 -1.55
N PHE A 98 1.79 -9.61 -1.82
CA PHE A 98 2.78 -9.85 -0.76
C PHE A 98 2.95 -8.63 0.16
N LEU A 99 3.00 -7.43 -0.39
CA LEU A 99 3.07 -6.18 0.39
C LEU A 99 1.81 -5.98 1.23
N LEU A 100 0.62 -6.30 0.69
CA LEU A 100 -0.64 -6.20 1.43
C LEU A 100 -0.60 -7.13 2.65
N PHE A 101 -0.19 -8.37 2.44
CA PHE A 101 -0.03 -9.35 3.51
C PHE A 101 0.95 -8.85 4.58
N LEU A 102 2.14 -8.38 4.19
CA LEU A 102 3.11 -7.83 5.14
C LEU A 102 2.58 -6.61 5.89
N PHE A 103 1.89 -5.70 5.21
CA PHE A 103 1.35 -4.49 5.83
C PHE A 103 0.30 -4.82 6.89
N ILE A 104 -0.65 -5.70 6.54
CA ILE A 104 -1.65 -6.18 7.50
C ILE A 104 -0.94 -6.85 8.68
N LEU A 105 0.01 -7.75 8.41
CA LEU A 105 0.73 -8.45 9.45
C LEU A 105 1.45 -7.51 10.42
N LEU A 106 2.11 -6.47 9.92
CA LEU A 106 2.86 -5.52 10.74
C LEU A 106 1.97 -4.64 11.61
N PHE A 107 0.82 -4.19 11.10
CA PHE A 107 0.04 -3.13 11.76
C PHE A 107 -1.25 -3.60 12.42
N TYR A 108 -1.85 -4.67 11.91
CA TYR A 108 -2.94 -5.38 12.56
C TYR A 108 -2.41 -6.44 13.54
N GLY A 109 -1.27 -7.07 13.22
CA GLY A 109 -0.69 -8.16 13.99
C GLY A 109 -1.31 -9.52 13.67
N PHE A 110 -0.79 -10.57 14.31
CA PHE A 110 -1.52 -11.83 14.47
C PHE A 110 -2.52 -11.60 15.61
N ALA A 111 -3.68 -11.03 15.33
CA ALA A 111 -4.73 -10.98 16.35
C ALA A 111 -5.00 -12.43 16.83
N PRO A 112 -4.93 -12.70 18.15
CA PRO A 112 -5.11 -14.04 18.73
C PRO A 112 -6.54 -14.55 18.63
#